data_AF-A0A6V7QKU2-F1
#
_entry.id   AF-A0A6V7QKU2-F1
#
_cell.length_a   1.000
_cell.length_b   1.000
_cell.length_c   1.000
_cell.angle_alpha   90.00
_cell.angle_beta   90.00
_cell.angle_gamma   90.00
#
_symmetry.space_group_name_H-M   'P 1'
#
loop_
_entity.id
_entity.type
_entity.pdbx_description
1 polymer ?
#
loop_
_entity_poly.entity_id
_entity_poly.type
_entity_poly.pdbx_seq_one_letter_code
_entity_poly.pdbx_strand_id
1 'polypeptide(L)'
;MWASPSAASRDEPSDPMMKRFEEWMAEYGRVYKDNDEKMRRFQIFKNNVNHIETFNSRNGNSYTLGINQFTDMTNNEFVAQYTGVSLPLNIEREPVVSFDDVDISAVPQSIDWRNYGAVTSVKNQNPCGKK
;
A
#
# COMPACT_ATOMS: atom_id res chain seq x y z
N MET A 1 -18.21 -24.61 55.20
CA MET A 1 -17.20 -23.78 54.52
C MET A 1 -17.43 -23.94 53.04
N TRP A 2 -17.99 -22.92 52.38
CA TRP A 2 -18.22 -22.95 50.94
C TRP A 2 -16.97 -22.36 50.26
N ALA A 3 -16.36 -23.10 49.35
CA ALA A 3 -15.24 -22.61 48.56
C ALA A 3 -15.80 -21.99 47.27
N SER A 4 -15.53 -20.71 47.05
CA SER A 4 -15.81 -20.03 45.79
C SER A 4 -14.91 -20.58 44.68
N PRO A 5 -15.45 -20.88 43.48
CA PRO A 5 -14.60 -21.15 42.33
C PRO A 5 -13.97 -19.83 41.86
N SER A 6 -12.65 -19.83 41.75
CA SER A 6 -11.90 -18.77 41.09
C SER A 6 -12.36 -18.66 39.63
N ALA A 7 -12.73 -17.46 39.20
CA ALA A 7 -13.13 -17.20 37.83
C ALA A 7 -11.95 -17.48 36.90
N ALA A 8 -12.06 -18.55 36.11
CA ALA A 8 -11.26 -18.69 34.90
C ALA A 8 -11.51 -17.46 34.02
N SER A 9 -10.46 -16.71 33.73
CA SER A 9 -10.45 -15.66 32.73
C SER A 9 -10.91 -16.28 31.41
N ARG A 10 -12.16 -15.97 31.03
CA ARG A 10 -12.67 -16.26 29.70
C ARG A 10 -11.82 -15.44 28.73
N ASP A 11 -10.94 -16.10 27.99
CA ASP A 11 -10.37 -15.55 26.77
C ASP A 11 -11.54 -15.21 25.85
N GLU A 12 -11.87 -13.91 25.78
CA GLU A 12 -12.77 -13.37 24.75
C GLU A 12 -12.21 -13.76 23.38
N PRO A 13 -13.04 -14.20 22.42
CA PRO A 13 -12.56 -14.47 21.07
C PRO A 13 -12.01 -13.17 20.48
N SER A 14 -10.68 -13.05 20.47
CA SER A 14 -9.98 -12.03 19.69
C SER A 14 -10.57 -12.02 18.27
N ASP A 15 -11.12 -10.87 17.84
CA ASP A 15 -11.66 -10.69 16.48
C ASP A 15 -10.63 -11.27 15.48
N PRO A 16 -11.00 -12.24 14.62
CA PRO A 16 -10.07 -12.83 13.65
C PRO A 16 -9.34 -11.78 12.81
N MET A 17 -9.96 -10.63 12.57
CA MET A 17 -9.34 -9.50 11.89
C MET A 17 -8.27 -8.82 12.74
N MET A 18 -8.44 -8.74 14.06
CA MET A 18 -7.43 -8.19 14.97
C MET A 18 -6.17 -9.05 14.92
N LYS A 19 -6.31 -10.38 14.90
CA LYS A 19 -5.16 -11.28 14.72
C LYS A 19 -4.42 -11.02 13.40
N ARG A 20 -5.14 -10.90 12.27
CA ARG A 20 -4.53 -10.55 10.97
C ARG A 20 -3.83 -9.20 11.00
N PHE A 21 -4.39 -8.23 11.71
CA PHE A 21 -3.78 -6.92 11.88
C PHE A 21 -2.47 -7.01 12.68
N GLU A 22 -2.43 -7.79 13.75
CA GLU A 22 -1.22 -7.97 14.57
C GLU A 22 -0.11 -8.72 13.80
N GLU A 23 -0.47 -9.73 13.01
CA GLU A 23 0.46 -10.42 12.11
C GLU A 23 1.02 -9.46 11.05
N TRP A 24 0.16 -8.66 10.43
CA TRP A 24 0.56 -7.61 9.48
C TRP A 24 1.44 -6.54 10.14
N MET A 25 1.13 -6.13 11.38
CA MET A 25 1.97 -5.20 12.12
C MET A 25 3.38 -5.76 12.33
N ALA A 26 3.50 -7.04 12.66
CA ALA A 26 4.79 -7.71 12.83
C ALA A 26 5.56 -7.80 11.50
N GLU A 27 4.88 -8.14 10.40
CA GLU A 27 5.48 -8.22 9.06
C GLU A 27 6.05 -6.88 8.58
N TYR A 28 5.31 -5.78 8.79
CA TYR A 28 5.68 -4.44 8.31
C TYR A 28 6.34 -3.55 9.39
N GLY A 29 6.65 -4.11 10.56
CA GLY A 29 7.32 -3.40 11.66
C GLY A 29 6.53 -2.20 12.21
N ARG A 30 5.20 -2.31 12.30
CA ARG A 30 4.31 -1.23 12.72
C ARG A 30 4.22 -1.13 14.24
N VAL A 31 4.45 0.06 14.76
CA VAL A 31 4.31 0.40 16.17
C VAL A 31 3.53 1.70 16.29
N TYR A 32 2.53 1.74 17.17
CA TYR A 32 1.66 2.90 17.37
C TYR A 32 1.90 3.53 18.74
N LYS A 33 1.64 4.84 18.84
CA LYS A 33 1.91 5.62 20.06
C LYS A 33 1.09 5.19 21.27
N ASP A 34 -0.15 4.78 21.06
CA ASP A 34 -1.13 4.43 22.08
C ASP A 34 -2.21 3.50 21.51
N ASN A 35 -3.05 2.97 22.40
CA ASN A 35 -4.13 2.06 22.04
C ASN A 35 -5.20 2.73 21.16
N ASP A 36 -5.43 4.03 21.34
CA ASP A 36 -6.42 4.77 20.55
C ASP A 36 -5.97 4.86 19.08
N GLU A 37 -4.70 5.15 18.82
CA GLU A 37 -4.14 5.12 17.47
C GLU A 37 -4.10 3.69 16.91
N LYS A 38 -3.71 2.68 17.71
CA LYS A 38 -3.76 1.27 17.28
C LYS A 38 -5.19 0.90 16.84
N MET A 39 -6.21 1.28 17.61
CA MET A 39 -7.60 1.00 17.28
C MET A 39 -8.07 1.75 16.03
N ARG A 40 -7.69 3.03 15.88
CA ARG A 40 -7.98 3.79 14.66
C ARG A 40 -7.36 3.13 13.42
N ARG A 41 -6.09 2.74 13.50
CA ARG A 41 -5.35 2.07 12.42
C ARG A 41 -5.91 0.69 12.10
N PHE A 42 -6.34 -0.05 13.12
CA PHE A 42 -7.07 -1.30 12.96
C PHE A 42 -8.36 -1.13 12.15
N GLN A 43 -9.16 -0.10 12.42
CA GLN A 43 -10.39 0.15 11.65
C GLN A 43 -10.08 0.47 10.17
N ILE A 44 -9.03 1.25 9.91
CA ILE A 44 -8.59 1.54 8.54
C ILE A 44 -8.13 0.26 7.84
N PHE A 45 -7.29 -0.53 8.51
CA PHE A 45 -6.83 -1.82 8.01
C PHE A 45 -7.99 -2.77 7.67
N LYS A 46 -8.95 -2.93 8.59
CA LYS A 46 -10.15 -3.76 8.39
C LYS A 46 -10.95 -3.30 7.16
N ASN A 47 -11.16 -2.01 7.00
CA ASN A 47 -11.87 -1.46 5.85
C ASN A 47 -11.11 -1.71 4.54
N ASN A 48 -9.79 -1.54 4.54
CA ASN A 48 -8.95 -1.76 3.36
C ASN A 48 -8.88 -3.26 2.98
N VAL A 49 -8.77 -4.17 3.96
CA VAL A 49 -8.83 -5.63 3.72
C VAL A 49 -10.17 -6.03 3.12
N ASN A 50 -11.28 -5.54 3.68
CA ASN A 50 -12.61 -5.80 3.12
C ASN A 50 -12.74 -5.28 1.68
N HIS A 51 -12.16 -4.11 1.38
CA HIS A 51 -12.12 -3.55 0.04
C HIS A 51 -11.32 -4.43 -0.92
N ILE A 52 -10.14 -4.89 -0.51
CA ILE A 52 -9.28 -5.80 -1.28
C ILE A 52 -10.02 -7.10 -1.60
N GLU A 53 -10.63 -7.73 -0.59
CA GLU A 53 -11.34 -9.00 -0.75
C GLU A 53 -12.56 -8.84 -1.67
N THR A 54 -13.34 -7.77 -1.48
CA THR A 54 -14.51 -7.44 -2.33
C THR A 54 -14.11 -7.11 -3.76
N PHE A 55 -12.99 -6.43 -3.97
CA PHE A 55 -12.50 -6.10 -5.30
C PHE A 55 -12.06 -7.38 -6.01
N ASN A 56 -11.20 -8.18 -5.36
CA ASN A 56 -10.65 -9.40 -5.94
C ASN A 56 -11.68 -10.51 -6.15
N SER A 57 -12.80 -10.53 -5.42
CA SER A 57 -13.86 -11.51 -5.62
C SER A 57 -14.70 -11.26 -6.88
N ARG A 58 -14.58 -10.09 -7.52
CA ARG A 58 -15.30 -9.76 -8.76
C ARG A 58 -14.55 -10.33 -9.96
N ASN A 59 -15.30 -10.96 -10.87
CA ASN A 59 -14.75 -11.43 -12.14
C ASN A 59 -14.55 -10.26 -13.11
N GLY A 60 -13.54 -10.35 -13.96
CA GLY A 60 -13.30 -9.37 -15.04
C GLY A 60 -12.41 -8.18 -14.67
N ASN A 61 -11.79 -8.17 -13.49
CA ASN A 61 -10.76 -7.19 -13.18
C ASN A 61 -9.47 -7.50 -13.94
N SER A 62 -8.84 -6.48 -14.52
CA SER A 62 -7.53 -6.59 -15.19
C SER A 62 -6.35 -6.59 -14.21
N TYR A 63 -6.61 -6.39 -12.92
CA TYR A 63 -5.61 -6.37 -11.86
C TYR A 63 -6.21 -6.86 -10.55
N THR A 64 -5.34 -7.11 -9.58
CA THR A 64 -5.70 -7.51 -8.22
C THR A 64 -5.15 -6.51 -7.21
N LEU A 65 -5.84 -6.36 -6.09
CA LEU A 65 -5.33 -5.64 -4.93
C LEU A 65 -4.69 -6.61 -3.93
N GLY A 66 -3.77 -6.13 -3.11
CA GLY A 66 -3.09 -6.93 -2.11
C GLY A 66 -2.80 -6.13 -0.85
N ILE A 67 -2.73 -6.82 0.28
CA ILE A 67 -2.26 -6.25 1.54
C ILE A 67 -0.79 -5.88 1.36
N ASN A 68 -0.44 -4.66 1.76
CA ASN A 68 0.93 -4.13 1.71
C ASN A 68 1.19 -3.15 2.87
N GLN A 69 2.35 -2.51 2.88
CA GLN A 69 2.76 -1.54 3.91
C GLN A 69 1.80 -0.36 4.10
N PHE A 70 0.94 -0.02 3.14
CA PHE A 70 0.02 1.12 3.21
C PHE A 70 -1.40 0.73 3.69
N THR A 71 -1.60 -0.53 4.12
CA THR A 71 -2.94 -1.06 4.40
C THR A 71 -3.62 -0.40 5.61
N ASP A 72 -2.88 0.22 6.53
CA ASP A 72 -3.42 0.99 7.65
C ASP A 72 -3.57 2.50 7.37
N MET A 73 -3.40 2.92 6.11
CA MET A 73 -3.52 4.32 5.69
C MET A 73 -4.82 4.57 4.94
N THR A 74 -5.36 5.76 5.14
CA THR A 74 -6.39 6.31 4.26
C THR A 74 -5.77 6.80 2.96
N ASN A 75 -6.56 6.88 1.89
CA ASN A 75 -6.10 7.43 0.61
C ASN A 75 -5.54 8.85 0.75
N ASN A 76 -6.17 9.70 1.58
CA ASN A 76 -5.71 11.07 1.80
C ASN A 76 -4.35 11.12 2.51
N GLU A 77 -4.14 10.27 3.52
CA GLU A 77 -2.82 10.16 4.18
C GLU A 77 -1.76 9.64 3.20
N PHE A 78 -2.09 8.64 2.38
CA PHE A 78 -1.18 8.10 1.37
C PHE A 78 -0.75 9.19 0.37
N VAL A 79 -1.71 9.92 -0.19
CA VAL A 79 -1.44 11.03 -1.12
C VAL A 79 -0.58 12.10 -0.44
N ALA A 80 -0.93 12.52 0.76
CA ALA A 80 -0.22 13.58 1.46
C ALA A 80 1.24 13.24 1.80
N GLN A 81 1.55 11.97 2.06
CA GLN A 81 2.89 11.55 2.55
C GLN A 81 3.78 10.92 1.47
N TYR A 82 3.19 10.22 0.50
CA TYR A 82 3.92 9.38 -0.46
C TYR A 82 3.75 9.83 -1.91
N THR A 83 3.05 10.95 -2.16
CA THR A 83 3.01 11.56 -3.50
C THR A 83 3.65 12.95 -3.45
N GLY A 84 4.25 13.35 -4.56
CA GLY A 84 5.09 14.55 -4.63
C GLY A 84 4.90 15.41 -5.87
N VAL A 85 3.88 15.13 -6.67
CA VAL A 85 3.68 15.84 -7.94
C VAL A 85 2.95 17.14 -7.67
N SER A 86 3.71 18.23 -7.60
CA SER A 86 3.18 19.58 -7.83
C SER A 86 3.40 19.92 -9.30
N LEU A 87 2.33 20.01 -10.10
CA LEU A 87 2.45 20.54 -11.45
C LEU A 87 2.83 22.03 -11.34
N PRO A 88 3.99 22.46 -11.87
CA PRO A 88 4.30 23.88 -11.92
C PRO A 88 3.25 24.57 -12.80
N LEU A 89 2.70 25.70 -12.32
CA LEU A 89 1.72 26.51 -13.07
C LEU A 89 2.31 27.07 -14.37
N ASN A 90 3.64 27.07 -14.50
CA ASN A 90 4.38 27.56 -15.65
C ASN A 90 5.36 26.48 -16.11
N ILE A 91 4.92 25.61 -17.01
CA ILE A 91 5.81 24.69 -17.72
C ILE A 91 6.46 25.51 -18.83
N GLU A 92 7.70 25.97 -18.61
CA GLU A 92 8.54 26.37 -19.74
C GLU A 92 8.72 25.12 -20.61
N ARG A 93 8.16 25.17 -21.82
CA ARG A 93 8.30 24.07 -22.77
C ARG A 93 9.75 24.08 -23.24
N GLU A 94 10.53 23.13 -22.75
CA GLU A 94 11.79 22.73 -23.37
C GLU A 94 11.57 22.56 -24.89
N PRO A 95 12.57 22.87 -25.73
CA PRO A 95 12.45 22.68 -27.16
C PRO A 95 12.07 21.22 -27.45
N VAL A 96 11.02 21.06 -28.27
CA VAL A 96 10.55 19.75 -28.71
C VAL A 96 11.68 19.09 -29.50
N VAL A 97 12.26 18.03 -28.94
CA VAL A 97 13.17 17.16 -29.68
C VAL A 97 12.32 16.43 -30.72
N SER A 98 12.59 16.65 -32.01
CA SER A 98 11.91 15.94 -33.10
C SER A 98 12.40 14.49 -33.14
N PHE A 99 11.46 13.56 -33.34
CA PHE A 99 11.72 12.14 -33.54
C PHE A 99 11.35 11.70 -34.97
N ASP A 100 11.32 12.64 -35.93
CA ASP A 100 10.83 12.40 -37.29
C ASP A 100 11.68 11.38 -38.07
N ASP A 101 12.93 11.15 -37.64
CA ASP A 101 13.86 10.19 -38.25
C ASP A 101 13.81 8.77 -37.62
N VAL A 102 12.82 8.46 -36.78
CA VAL A 102 12.69 7.15 -36.14
C VAL A 102 12.00 6.15 -37.06
N ASP A 103 12.72 5.13 -37.49
CA ASP A 103 12.15 3.97 -38.18
C ASP A 103 11.35 3.08 -37.21
N ILE A 104 10.04 3.25 -37.24
CA ILE A 104 9.10 2.48 -36.41
C ILE A 104 8.97 1.01 -36.85
N SER A 105 9.42 0.65 -38.05
CA SER A 105 9.29 -0.72 -38.58
C SER A 105 10.22 -1.72 -37.87
N ALA A 106 11.28 -1.22 -37.23
CA ALA A 106 12.25 -2.01 -36.47
C ALA A 106 11.92 -2.11 -34.97
N VAL A 107 10.83 -1.49 -34.49
CA VAL A 107 10.46 -1.50 -33.07
C VAL A 107 9.85 -2.85 -32.70
N PRO A 108 10.40 -3.57 -31.71
CA PRO A 108 9.86 -4.86 -31.27
C PRO A 108 8.50 -4.68 -30.59
N GLN A 109 7.67 -5.74 -30.63
CA GLN A 109 6.33 -5.73 -30.00
C GLN A 109 6.35 -5.52 -28.48
N SER A 110 7.48 -5.84 -27.82
CA SER A 110 7.64 -5.65 -26.37
C SER A 110 9.11 -5.40 -26.02
N ILE A 111 9.35 -4.45 -25.12
CA ILE A 111 10.67 -4.17 -24.55
C ILE A 111 10.56 -4.19 -23.02
N ASP A 112 11.48 -4.88 -22.37
CA ASP A 112 11.69 -4.79 -20.92
C ASP A 112 13.13 -4.39 -20.64
N TRP A 113 13.33 -3.14 -20.22
CA TRP A 113 14.65 -2.56 -19.93
C TRP A 113 15.40 -3.27 -18.80
N ARG A 114 14.71 -4.04 -17.95
CA ARG A 114 15.34 -4.85 -16.90
C ARG A 114 16.22 -5.94 -17.50
N ASN A 115 15.85 -6.47 -18.67
CA ASN A 115 16.62 -7.50 -19.38
C ASN A 115 17.94 -6.97 -19.94
N TYR A 116 18.10 -5.65 -20.02
CA TYR A 116 19.28 -4.97 -20.57
C TYR A 116 20.16 -4.34 -19.48
N GLY A 117 19.86 -4.56 -18.19
CA GLY A 117 20.61 -3.96 -17.09
C GLY A 117 20.47 -2.43 -16.99
N ALA A 118 19.52 -1.83 -17.72
CA ALA A 118 19.29 -0.39 -17.73
C ALA A 118 18.45 0.11 -16.53
N VAL A 119 17.91 -0.81 -15.72
CA VAL A 119 17.03 -0.49 -14.59
C VAL A 119 17.72 -0.86 -13.28
N THR A 120 17.89 0.12 -12.39
CA THR A 120 18.41 -0.12 -11.04
C THR A 120 17.38 -0.78 -10.12
N SER A 121 17.81 -1.30 -8.97
CA SER A 121 16.90 -1.86 -7.97
C SER A 121 15.83 -0.85 -7.52
N VAL A 122 14.61 -1.32 -7.30
CA VAL A 122 13.51 -0.50 -6.76
C VAL A 122 13.92 0.11 -5.42
N LYS A 123 13.65 1.42 -5.26
CA LYS A 123 13.93 2.18 -4.04
C LYS A 123 12.65 2.55 -3.30
N ASN A 124 12.75 2.79 -2.00
CA ASN A 124 11.65 3.35 -1.20
C ASN A 124 11.90 4.86 -0.98
N GLN A 125 10.95 5.68 -1.42
CA GLN A 125 11.01 7.15 -1.25
C GLN A 125 10.79 7.60 0.20
N ASN A 126 10.31 6.72 1.07
CA ASN A 126 9.88 7.01 2.45
C ASN A 126 8.76 8.08 2.49
N PRO A 127 8.25 8.51 3.67
CA PRO A 127 7.25 9.58 3.82
C PRO A 127 7.76 10.98 3.43
N CYS A 128 8.47 11.08 2.31
CA CYS A 128 8.92 12.31 1.71
C CYS A 128 8.20 12.40 0.36
N GLY A 129 7.29 13.37 0.22
CA GLY A 129 6.55 13.66 -1.01
C GLY A 129 7.45 14.22 -2.12
N LYS A 130 8.57 13.57 -2.41
CA LYS A 130 9.46 13.89 -3.54
C LYS A 130 9.29 12.80 -4.58
N LYS A 131 8.66 13.15 -5.68
CA LYS A 131 8.67 12.37 -6.93
C LYS A 131 9.22 13.24 -8.03
#